data_AF-X1DG21-F1
#
_entry.id   AF-X1DG21-F1
#
_cell.length_a   1.000
_cell.length_b   1.000
_cell.length_c   1.000
_cell.angle_alpha   90.00
_cell.angle_beta   90.00
_cell.angle_gamma   90.00
#
_symmetry.space_group_name_H-M   'P 1'
#
loop_
_entity.id
_entity.type
_entity.pdbx_description
1 polymer ?
#
loop_
_entity_poly.entity_id
_entity_poly.type
_entity_poly.pdbx_seq_one_letter_code
_entity_poly.pdbx_strand_id
1 'polypeptide(L)'
;MVEREKVEPGVINMFKVNMGVKSGERLLVITDVPTTEEWVKKESKELAEVVERSLLAKMVSEIAGEKFPGCKVQFYAYPSVGRHGAEPGKEVEEKLKEADVAIA
;
A
#
# COMPACT_ATOMS: atom_id res chain seq x y z
N MET A 1 -4.04 -9.51 12.89
CA MET A 1 -3.49 -10.16 11.67
C MET A 1 -4.63 -10.38 10.71
N VAL A 2 -4.57 -9.71 9.57
CA VAL A 2 -5.59 -9.80 8.52
C VAL A 2 -5.53 -11.18 7.86
N GLU A 3 -6.68 -11.84 7.72
CA GLU A 3 -6.79 -13.09 6.99
C GLU A 3 -7.03 -12.80 5.51
N ARG A 4 -6.10 -13.26 4.66
CA ARG A 4 -6.12 -13.00 3.21
C ARG A 4 -7.45 -13.37 2.55
N GLU A 5 -7.96 -14.56 2.86
CA GLU A 5 -9.20 -15.09 2.30
C GLU A 5 -10.41 -14.18 2.56
N LYS A 6 -10.41 -13.46 3.69
CA LYS A 6 -11.49 -12.53 4.06
C LYS A 6 -11.43 -11.21 3.30
N VAL A 7 -10.24 -10.78 2.86
CA VAL A 7 -10.06 -9.48 2.18
C VAL A 7 -9.95 -9.61 0.66
N GLU A 8 -9.51 -10.76 0.14
CA GLU A 8 -9.25 -10.97 -1.28
C GLU A 8 -10.43 -10.60 -2.21
N PRO A 9 -11.69 -11.00 -1.92
CA PRO A 9 -12.83 -10.58 -2.74
C PRO A 9 -13.02 -9.05 -2.77
N GLY A 10 -12.79 -8.39 -1.63
CA GLY A 10 -12.87 -6.94 -1.50
C GLY A 10 -11.78 -6.24 -2.32
N VAL A 11 -10.55 -6.74 -2.27
CA VAL A 11 -9.42 -6.19 -3.04
C VAL A 11 -9.66 -6.35 -4.55
N ILE A 12 -10.12 -7.51 -5.00
CA ILE A 12 -10.45 -7.74 -6.42
C ILE A 12 -11.53 -6.77 -6.89
N ASN A 13 -12.59 -6.60 -6.10
CA ASN A 13 -13.66 -5.66 -6.42
C ASN A 13 -13.18 -4.21 -6.42
N MET A 14 -12.31 -3.82 -5.48
CA MET A 14 -11.72 -2.48 -5.45
C MET A 14 -10.98 -2.18 -6.76
N PHE A 15 -10.07 -3.07 -7.20
CA PHE A 15 -9.34 -2.85 -8.44
C PHE A 15 -10.24 -2.90 -9.69
N LYS A 16 -11.17 -3.85 -9.75
CA LYS A 16 -12.01 -4.08 -10.94
C LYS A 16 -13.15 -3.07 -11.09
N VAL A 17 -13.84 -2.77 -9.99
CA VAL A 17 -15.10 -2.00 -9.99
C VAL A 17 -14.84 -0.54 -9.63
N ASN A 18 -14.09 -0.30 -8.55
CA ASN A 18 -13.88 1.08 -8.07
C ASN A 18 -12.83 1.80 -8.90
N MET A 19 -11.72 1.12 -9.20
CA MET A 19 -10.59 1.69 -9.95
C MET A 19 -10.67 1.42 -11.46
N GLY A 20 -11.47 0.43 -11.89
CA GLY A 20 -11.67 0.13 -13.30
C GLY A 20 -10.40 -0.33 -14.03
N VAL A 21 -9.49 -1.02 -13.32
CA VAL A 21 -8.18 -1.43 -13.83
C VAL A 21 -8.28 -2.18 -15.15
N LYS A 22 -7.40 -1.82 -16.09
CA LYS A 22 -7.25 -2.45 -17.40
C LYS A 22 -5.91 -3.14 -17.54
N SER A 23 -5.86 -4.15 -18.40
CA SER A 23 -4.60 -4.84 -18.73
C SER A 23 -3.59 -3.85 -19.31
N GLY A 24 -2.32 -3.99 -18.93
CA GLY A 24 -1.22 -3.12 -19.34
C GLY A 24 -0.94 -1.96 -18.39
N GLU A 25 -1.84 -1.65 -17.45
CA GLU A 25 -1.65 -0.55 -16.50
C GLU A 25 -0.57 -0.86 -15.45
N ARG A 26 0.07 0.21 -14.96
CA ARG A 26 1.05 0.19 -13.88
C ARG A 26 0.33 0.47 -12.57
N LEU A 27 0.22 -0.55 -11.73
CA LEU A 27 -0.41 -0.44 -10.41
C LEU A 27 0.67 -0.19 -9.36
N LEU A 28 0.47 0.81 -8.51
CA LEU A 28 1.32 1.08 -7.37
C LEU A 28 0.50 0.95 -6.08
N VAL A 29 0.91 0.03 -5.21
CA VAL A 29 0.42 0.01 -3.83
C VAL A 29 1.49 0.63 -2.95
N ILE A 30 1.13 1.69 -2.24
CA ILE A 30 2.06 2.48 -1.46
C ILE A 30 1.59 2.56 0.00
N THR A 31 2.52 2.58 0.94
CA THR A 31 2.18 2.70 2.37
C THR A 31 3.33 3.28 3.17
N ASP A 32 3.01 3.94 4.28
CA ASP A 32 4.01 4.36 5.26
C ASP A 32 4.37 3.21 6.21
N VAL A 33 5.61 3.22 6.71
CA VAL A 33 6.10 2.30 7.74
C VAL A 33 6.76 3.09 8.88
N PRO A 34 6.80 2.56 10.11
CA PRO A 34 7.41 3.29 11.21
C PRO A 34 8.89 3.56 10.94
N THR A 35 9.32 4.79 11.22
CA THR A 35 10.73 5.17 11.21
C THR A 35 11.49 4.47 12.34
N THR A 36 12.82 4.37 12.23
CA THR A 36 13.66 3.83 13.31
C THR A 36 13.47 4.57 14.64
N GLU A 37 13.22 5.88 14.59
CA GLU A 37 12.95 6.67 15.79
C GLU A 37 11.60 6.30 16.42
N GLU A 38 10.57 6.07 15.61
CA GLU A 38 9.26 5.62 16.09
C GLU A 38 9.32 4.22 16.70
N TRP A 39 10.14 3.31 16.14
CA TRP A 39 10.38 1.99 16.75
C TRP A 39 10.97 2.07 18.16
N VAL A 40 11.75 3.11 18.46
CA VAL A 40 12.35 3.31 19.79
C VAL A 40 11.37 4.02 20.74
N LYS A 41 10.54 4.93 20.22
CA LYS A 41 9.70 5.82 21.05
C LYS A 41 8.29 5.32 21.29
N LYS A 42 7.69 4.62 20.33
CA LYS A 42 6.29 4.21 20.40
C LYS A 42 6.13 2.91 21.18
N GLU A 43 4.98 2.78 21.83
CA GLU A 43 4.61 1.53 22.48
C GLU A 43 4.27 0.45 21.44
N SER A 44 4.44 -0.81 21.85
CA SER A 44 4.17 -1.96 20.98
C SER A 44 2.77 -1.95 20.36
N LYS A 45 1.77 -1.46 21.09
CA LYS A 45 0.39 -1.33 20.60
C LYS A 45 0.30 -0.34 19.43
N GLU A 46 0.92 0.83 19.55
CA GLU A 46 0.90 1.86 18.49
C GLU A 46 1.65 1.37 17.25
N LEU A 47 2.78 0.67 17.45
CA LEU A 47 3.52 0.05 16.34
C LEU A 47 2.70 -1.03 15.64
N ALA A 48 1.97 -1.86 16.40
CA ALA A 48 1.12 -2.90 15.84
C ALA A 48 0.04 -2.33 14.92
N GLU A 49 -0.58 -1.21 15.29
CA GLU A 49 -1.61 -0.54 14.47
C GLU A 49 -1.05 -0.01 13.14
N VAL A 50 0.17 0.57 13.15
CA VAL A 50 0.82 1.03 11.91
C VAL A 50 1.23 -0.16 11.05
N VAL A 51 1.89 -1.16 11.65
CA VAL A 51 2.37 -2.35 10.94
C VAL A 51 1.22 -3.16 10.36
N GLU A 52 0.07 -3.26 11.04
CA GLU A 52 -1.10 -3.96 10.51
C GLU A 52 -1.62 -3.31 9.21
N ARG A 53 -1.60 -1.96 9.12
CA ARG A 53 -1.94 -1.25 7.88
C ARG A 53 -0.92 -1.50 6.77
N SER A 54 0.37 -1.45 7.08
CA SER A 54 1.42 -1.70 6.08
C SER A 54 1.39 -3.16 5.57
N LEU A 55 1.07 -4.12 6.44
CA LEU A 55 0.88 -5.53 6.06
C LEU A 55 -0.37 -5.73 5.20
N LEU A 56 -1.47 -5.03 5.49
CA LEU A 56 -2.66 -5.04 4.64
C LEU A 56 -2.32 -4.51 3.24
N ALA A 57 -1.60 -3.38 3.13
CA ALA A 57 -1.17 -2.84 1.85
C ALA A 57 -0.26 -3.83 1.09
N LYS A 58 0.67 -4.50 1.80
CA LYS A 58 1.49 -5.56 1.18
C LYS A 58 0.63 -6.69 0.62
N MET A 59 -0.36 -7.16 1.37
CA MET A 59 -1.29 -8.21 0.94
C MET A 59 -2.13 -7.77 -0.27
N VAL A 60 -2.58 -6.52 -0.30
CA VAL A 60 -3.27 -5.91 -1.47
C VAL A 60 -2.39 -5.99 -2.71
N SER A 61 -1.09 -5.68 -2.60
CA SER A 61 -0.15 -5.78 -3.73
C SER A 61 0.04 -7.20 -4.25
N GLU A 62 0.04 -8.20 -3.35
CA GLU A 62 0.20 -9.61 -3.71
C GLU A 62 -1.03 -10.13 -4.44
N ILE A 63 -2.23 -9.86 -3.88
CA ILE A 63 -3.50 -10.18 -4.54
C ILE A 63 -3.57 -9.52 -5.91
N ALA A 64 -3.17 -8.25 -6.03
CA ALA A 64 -3.16 -7.55 -7.31
C ALA A 64 -2.23 -8.24 -8.33
N GLY A 65 -1.01 -8.58 -7.92
CA GLY A 65 -0.05 -9.28 -8.78
C GLY A 65 -0.54 -10.64 -9.27
N GLU A 66 -1.26 -11.39 -8.42
CA GLU A 66 -1.80 -12.69 -8.78
C GLU A 66 -3.06 -12.60 -9.65
N LYS A 67 -3.97 -11.66 -9.37
CA LYS A 67 -5.29 -11.60 -10.01
C LYS A 67 -5.35 -10.70 -11.23
N PHE A 68 -4.37 -9.82 -11.40
CA PHE A 68 -4.26 -8.91 -12.55
C PHE A 68 -2.89 -9.10 -13.25
N PRO A 69 -2.57 -10.31 -13.76
CA PRO A 69 -1.25 -10.64 -14.32
C PRO A 69 -0.88 -9.84 -15.58
N GLY A 70 -1.85 -9.19 -16.22
CA GLY A 70 -1.61 -8.27 -17.34
C GLY A 70 -1.13 -6.88 -16.90
N CYS A 71 -1.09 -6.57 -15.61
CA CYS A 71 -0.67 -5.28 -15.07
C CYS A 71 0.74 -5.38 -14.47
N LYS A 72 1.48 -4.27 -14.47
CA LYS A 72 2.75 -4.17 -13.75
C LYS A 72 2.50 -3.68 -12.34
N VAL A 73 2.44 -4.61 -11.38
CA VAL A 73 2.19 -4.29 -9.97
C VAL A 73 3.50 -3.99 -9.24
N GLN A 74 3.55 -2.88 -8.52
CA GLN A 74 4.66 -2.47 -7.66
C GLN A 74 4.17 -2.21 -6.24
N PHE A 75 5.02 -2.47 -5.26
CA PHE A 75 4.81 -2.11 -3.87
C PHE A 75 5.92 -1.16 -3.42
N TYR A 76 5.57 -0.05 -2.78
CA TYR A 76 6.54 0.90 -2.26
C TYR A 76 6.19 1.27 -0.81
N ALA A 77 7.11 0.98 0.11
CA ALA A 77 7.00 1.39 1.50
C ALA A 77 7.95 2.57 1.74
N TYR A 78 7.48 3.59 2.44
CA TYR A 78 8.29 4.76 2.78
C TYR A 78 8.23 5.07 4.29
N PRO A 79 9.27 5.68 4.87
CA PRO A 79 9.25 6.02 6.29
C PRO A 79 8.14 7.03 6.59
N SER A 80 7.40 6.83 7.69
CA SER A 80 6.33 7.74 8.08
C SER A 80 6.87 9.17 8.28
N VAL A 81 6.07 10.17 7.90
CA VAL A 81 6.42 11.59 8.05
C VAL A 81 6.02 12.18 9.41
N GLY A 82 5.49 11.35 10.31
CA GLY A 82 5.19 11.71 11.71
C GLY A 82 4.16 12.82 11.92
N ARG A 83 3.45 13.28 10.88
CA ARG A 83 2.47 14.37 10.95
C ARG A 83 1.27 14.10 10.05
N HIS A 84 0.06 14.31 10.58
CA HIS A 84 -1.15 14.26 9.76
C HIS A 84 -1.15 15.33 8.67
N GLY A 85 -1.46 14.93 7.44
CA GLY A 85 -1.57 15.83 6.29
C GLY A 85 -0.24 16.32 5.72
N ALA A 86 0.90 15.84 6.23
CA ALA A 86 2.20 16.13 5.63
C ALA A 86 2.42 15.26 4.38
N GLU A 87 2.98 15.86 3.34
CA GLU A 87 3.32 15.13 2.13
C GLU A 87 4.54 14.22 2.37
N PRO A 88 4.54 13.00 1.79
CA PRO A 88 5.54 11.96 2.05
C PRO A 88 6.91 12.19 1.37
N GLY A 89 7.08 13.34 0.70
CA GLY A 89 8.35 13.78 0.10
C GLY A 89 8.52 13.40 -1.37
N LYS A 90 9.61 13.92 -1.95
CA LYS A 90 9.85 13.88 -3.40
C LYS A 90 9.99 12.47 -3.98
N GLU A 91 10.55 11.53 -3.23
CA GLU A 91 10.70 10.15 -3.72
C GLU A 91 9.33 9.47 -3.93
N VAL A 92 8.40 9.69 -3.00
CA VAL A 92 7.01 9.20 -3.12
C VAL A 92 6.29 9.92 -4.26
N GLU A 93 6.49 11.22 -4.41
CA GLU A 93 5.95 11.99 -5.54
C GLU A 93 6.38 11.39 -6.88
N GLU A 94 7.68 11.12 -7.07
CA GLU A 94 8.19 10.52 -8.30
C GLU A 94 7.63 9.11 -8.53
N LYS A 95 7.49 8.31 -7.47
CA LYS A 95 6.85 6.98 -7.56
C LYS A 95 5.39 7.06 -8.00
N LEU A 96 4.63 8.00 -7.47
CA LEU A 96 3.23 8.21 -7.84
C LEU A 96 3.08 8.62 -9.31
N LYS A 97 3.99 9.43 -9.85
CA LYS A 97 3.99 9.82 -11.28
C LYS A 97 4.22 8.65 -12.24
N GLU A 98 4.85 7.57 -11.78
CA GLU A 98 5.09 6.36 -12.57
C GLU A 98 3.85 5.45 -12.66
N ALA A 99 2.82 5.69 -11.85
CA ALA A 99 1.64 4.82 -11.76
C ALA A 99 0.48 5.31 -12.63
N ASP A 100 -0.26 4.38 -13.19
CA ASP A 100 -1.56 4.67 -13.84
C ASP A 100 -2.69 4.58 -12.79
N VAL A 101 -2.54 3.70 -11.80
CA VAL A 101 -3.44 3.58 -10.64
C VAL A 101 -2.61 3.43 -9.37
N ALA A 102 -2.90 4.25 -8.36
CA ALA A 102 -2.24 4.22 -7.06
C ALA A 102 -3.24 3.88 -5.93
N ILE A 103 -2.85 2.97 -5.04
CA ILE A 103 -3.58 2.62 -3.81
C ILE A 103 -2.68 2.99 -2.63
N ALA A 104 -3.18 3.84 -1.72
CA ALA A 104 -2.47 4.36 -0.56
C ALA A 104 -3.25 4.13 0.74
#